data_AF-A0A179UXN6-F1
#
_entry.id   AF-A0A179UXN6-F1
#
_cell.length_a   1.000
_cell.length_b   1.000
_cell.length_c   1.000
_cell.angle_alpha   90.00
_cell.angle_beta   90.00
_cell.angle_gamma   90.00
#
_symmetry.space_group_name_H-M   'P 1'
#
loop_
_entity.id
_entity.type
_entity.pdbx_description
1 polymer ?
#
loop_
_entity_poly.entity_id
_entity_poly.type
_entity_poly.pdbx_seq_one_letter_code
_entity_poly.pdbx_strand_id
1 'polypeptide(L)'
;MAATQFYLNISLDTEEDDEILEKAKELDNELQESQVEIDSQWTPYMVKMIQGHPTDRLIVFRPQTSNKVLGCIRVYKAGTTTKIWDVYDTNGTFIGKVPKNCAFEAMLVEVKLITQKDNRS
;
A
#
# COMPACT_ATOMS: atom_id res chain seq x y z
N MET A 1 2.72 -12.11 18.39
CA MET A 1 1.99 -12.39 17.14
C MET A 1 1.08 -11.20 16.88
N ALA A 2 1.40 -10.36 15.89
CA ALA A 2 0.54 -9.28 15.43
C ALA A 2 0.99 -8.82 14.03
N ALA A 3 1.11 -9.78 13.09
CA ALA A 3 1.39 -9.47 11.69
C ALA A 3 0.10 -9.07 10.92
N THR A 4 -1.07 -9.27 11.53
CA THR A 4 -2.38 -9.22 10.85
C THR A 4 -2.98 -7.82 10.71
N GLN A 5 -2.33 -6.75 11.19
CA GLN A 5 -2.92 -5.40 11.20
C GLN A 5 -2.28 -4.40 10.22
N PHE A 6 -1.25 -4.80 9.47
CA PHE A 6 -0.56 -3.87 8.57
C PHE A 6 -1.00 -3.97 7.12
N TYR A 7 -1.64 -5.07 6.73
CA TYR A 7 -2.12 -5.26 5.37
C TYR A 7 -3.31 -6.21 5.31
N LEU A 8 -4.08 -6.11 4.24
CA LEU A 8 -5.21 -6.98 3.91
C LEU A 8 -5.12 -7.37 2.43
N ASN A 9 -5.48 -8.62 2.11
CA ASN A 9 -5.69 -9.05 0.73
C ASN A 9 -7.10 -8.60 0.29
N ILE A 10 -7.21 -8.18 -0.98
CA ILE A 10 -8.45 -7.66 -1.57
C ILE A 10 -8.67 -8.27 -2.95
N SER A 11 -9.95 -8.46 -3.32
CA SER A 11 -10.39 -9.18 -4.51
C SER A 11 -10.59 -8.23 -5.70
N LEU A 12 -9.53 -7.52 -6.10
CA LEU A 12 -9.52 -6.63 -7.27
C LEU A 12 -9.52 -7.39 -8.61
N ASP A 13 -10.55 -8.20 -8.86
CA ASP A 13 -10.83 -8.79 -10.17
C ASP A 13 -11.57 -7.80 -11.09
N THR A 14 -12.07 -6.68 -10.57
CA THR A 14 -12.58 -5.53 -11.33
C THR A 14 -12.01 -4.23 -10.77
N GLU A 15 -11.81 -3.21 -11.61
CA GLU A 15 -11.10 -1.95 -11.32
C GLU A 15 -11.80 -1.01 -10.31
N GLU A 16 -12.57 -1.55 -9.37
CA GLU A 16 -13.48 -0.78 -8.52
C GLU A 16 -12.76 -0.22 -7.29
N ASP A 17 -12.61 1.11 -7.27
CA ASP A 17 -12.03 1.86 -6.15
C ASP A 17 -12.86 1.72 -4.86
N ASP A 18 -14.13 1.29 -4.94
CA ASP A 18 -15.03 1.11 -3.79
C ASP A 18 -14.57 -0.01 -2.84
N GLU A 19 -14.13 -1.16 -3.35
CA GLU A 19 -13.60 -2.25 -2.51
C GLU A 19 -12.29 -1.83 -1.83
N ILE A 20 -11.45 -1.09 -2.56
CA ILE A 20 -10.22 -0.52 -2.00
C ILE A 20 -10.57 0.35 -0.79
N LEU A 21 -11.57 1.23 -0.91
CA LEU A 21 -11.98 2.14 0.15
C LEU A 21 -12.54 1.40 1.37
N GLU A 22 -13.38 0.39 1.16
CA GLU A 22 -13.92 -0.42 2.26
C GLU A 22 -12.80 -1.11 3.05
N LYS A 23 -11.86 -1.72 2.34
CA LYS A 23 -10.72 -2.41 2.96
C LYS A 23 -9.71 -1.44 3.58
N ALA A 24 -9.58 -0.25 3.01
CA ALA A 24 -8.79 0.84 3.56
C ALA A 24 -9.34 1.30 4.91
N LYS A 25 -10.66 1.41 5.05
CA LYS A 25 -11.33 1.73 6.32
C LYS A 25 -11.16 0.66 7.38
N GLU A 26 -11.29 -0.62 7.01
CA GLU A 26 -11.04 -1.73 7.94
C GLU A 26 -9.60 -1.69 8.51
N LEU A 27 -8.64 -1.27 7.69
CA LEU A 27 -7.23 -1.18 8.06
C LEU A 27 -6.89 0.12 8.80
N ASP A 28 -7.60 1.20 8.48
CA ASP A 28 -7.43 2.52 9.06
C ASP A 28 -8.77 3.20 9.35
N ASN A 29 -9.28 3.00 10.57
CA ASN A 29 -10.56 3.56 11.01
C ASN A 29 -10.59 5.11 10.99
N GLU A 30 -9.42 5.77 10.91
CA GLU A 30 -9.32 7.23 10.82
C GLU A 30 -9.52 7.74 9.38
N LEU A 31 -9.60 6.85 8.39
CA LEU A 31 -9.79 7.19 6.98
C LEU A 31 -11.19 7.76 6.73
N GLN A 32 -11.27 9.02 6.31
CA GLN A 32 -12.52 9.62 5.84
C GLN A 32 -12.64 9.53 4.32
N GLU A 33 -13.57 8.70 3.85
CA GLU A 33 -13.87 8.45 2.42
C GLU A 33 -14.06 9.71 1.58
N SER A 34 -14.78 10.70 2.11
CA SER A 34 -15.03 11.96 1.40
C SER A 34 -13.75 12.76 1.15
N GLN A 35 -12.68 12.48 1.92
CA GLN A 35 -11.41 13.19 1.95
C GLN A 35 -10.26 12.37 1.38
N VAL A 36 -10.50 11.29 0.63
CA VAL A 36 -9.42 10.50 0.02
C VAL A 36 -9.55 10.41 -1.49
N GLU A 37 -8.40 10.33 -2.15
CA GLU A 37 -8.26 10.11 -3.58
C GLU A 37 -7.26 8.97 -3.79
N ILE A 38 -7.66 8.03 -4.64
CA ILE A 38 -6.83 6.90 -5.06
C ILE A 38 -6.19 7.26 -6.39
N ASP A 39 -4.91 6.95 -6.56
CA ASP A 39 -4.25 7.13 -7.85
C ASP A 39 -5.05 6.48 -8.99
N SER A 40 -5.36 7.26 -10.02
CA SER A 40 -6.12 6.78 -11.18
C SER A 40 -5.36 5.72 -11.99
N GLN A 41 -4.03 5.66 -11.87
CA GLN A 41 -3.17 4.75 -12.60
C GLN A 41 -2.24 3.97 -11.68
N TRP A 42 -1.99 2.72 -12.06
CA TRP A 42 -0.98 1.88 -11.43
C TRP A 42 0.43 2.34 -11.83
N THR A 43 1.28 2.58 -10.83
CA THR A 43 2.69 2.92 -11.05
C THR A 43 3.58 1.68 -10.88
N PRO A 44 4.29 1.23 -11.92
CA PRO A 44 5.15 0.04 -11.83
C PRO A 44 6.50 0.36 -11.15
N TYR A 45 6.92 -0.53 -10.25
CA TYR A 45 8.23 -0.50 -9.60
C TYR A 45 8.98 -1.83 -9.75
N MET A 46 10.17 -1.79 -10.37
CA MET A 46 11.06 -2.96 -10.43
C MET A 46 11.73 -3.22 -9.09
N VAL A 47 12.49 -2.25 -8.58
CA VAL A 47 13.01 -2.19 -7.21
C VAL A 47 13.13 -0.71 -6.86
N LYS A 48 12.36 -0.24 -5.87
CA LYS A 48 12.42 1.16 -5.42
C LYS A 48 12.26 1.26 -3.92
N MET A 49 13.22 1.93 -3.28
CA MET A 49 13.07 2.39 -1.89
C MET A 49 12.34 3.74 -1.88
N ILE A 50 11.22 3.79 -1.19
CA ILE A 50 10.38 4.98 -1.05
C ILE A 50 10.54 5.46 0.39
N GLN A 51 10.97 6.71 0.53
CA GLN A 51 11.27 7.31 1.83
C GLN A 51 10.02 7.42 2.71
N GLY A 52 10.27 7.54 4.02
CA GLY A 52 9.22 7.77 5.01
C GLY A 52 8.51 9.10 4.77
N HIS A 53 7.23 9.14 5.11
CA HIS A 53 6.40 10.33 5.04
C HIS A 53 6.01 10.80 6.45
N PRO A 54 5.82 12.10 6.73
CA PRO A 54 5.46 12.58 8.07
C PRO A 54 4.12 12.03 8.61
N THR A 55 3.27 11.53 7.73
CA THR A 55 1.97 10.92 8.06
C THR A 55 1.96 9.43 7.73
N ASP A 56 1.02 8.71 8.33
CA ASP A 56 0.68 7.36 7.88
C ASP A 56 0.22 7.41 6.41
N ARG A 57 0.43 6.32 5.69
CA ARG A 57 0.03 6.18 4.28
C ARG A 57 -0.63 4.83 4.07
N LEU A 58 -1.63 4.79 3.20
CA LEU A 58 -2.18 3.57 2.68
C LEU A 58 -1.70 3.38 1.24
N ILE A 59 -1.21 2.18 0.95
CA ILE A 59 -0.73 1.80 -0.37
C ILE A 59 -1.50 0.58 -0.83
N VAL A 60 -1.98 0.61 -2.06
CA VAL A 60 -2.52 -0.56 -2.75
C VAL A 60 -1.44 -1.08 -3.67
N PHE A 61 -1.17 -2.38 -3.64
CA PHE A 61 -0.13 -2.97 -4.48
C PHE A 61 -0.53 -4.34 -4.97
N ARG A 62 -0.05 -4.67 -6.17
CA ARG A 62 -0.19 -5.99 -6.79
C ARG A 62 1.10 -6.37 -7.51
N PRO A 63 1.37 -7.67 -7.72
CA PRO A 63 2.47 -8.10 -8.58
C PRO A 63 2.36 -7.49 -9.98
N GLN A 64 3.50 -7.20 -10.60
CA GLN A 64 3.51 -6.74 -11.99
C GLN A 64 2.91 -7.81 -12.91
N THR A 65 2.00 -7.40 -13.79
CA THR A 65 1.33 -8.30 -14.76
C THR A 65 2.31 -9.05 -15.68
N SER A 66 3.46 -8.45 -15.96
CA SER A 66 4.52 -9.05 -16.78
C SER A 66 5.40 -10.06 -16.01
N ASN A 67 5.27 -10.17 -14.68
CA ASN A 67 6.15 -10.97 -13.84
C ASN A 67 5.37 -12.01 -13.03
N LYS A 68 5.57 -13.29 -13.36
CA LYS A 68 4.92 -14.42 -12.68
C LYS A 68 5.72 -14.97 -11.50
N VAL A 69 6.86 -14.37 -11.16
CA VAL A 69 7.87 -14.99 -10.28
C VAL A 69 7.79 -14.47 -8.85
N LEU A 70 7.60 -13.15 -8.65
CA LEU A 70 7.49 -12.55 -7.31
C LEU A 70 7.00 -11.10 -7.39
N GLY A 71 6.15 -10.68 -6.46
CA GLY A 71 5.92 -9.28 -6.08
C GLY A 71 6.07 -9.12 -4.56
N CYS A 72 6.71 -8.03 -4.11
CA CYS A 72 6.92 -7.80 -2.68
C CYS A 72 6.89 -6.32 -2.28
N ILE A 73 6.31 -6.06 -1.10
CA ILE A 73 6.50 -4.83 -0.34
C ILE A 73 7.17 -5.17 0.99
N ARG A 74 8.19 -4.39 1.37
CA ARG A 74 8.85 -4.47 2.68
C ARG A 74 8.82 -3.11 3.35
N VAL A 75 8.41 -3.04 4.61
CA VAL A 75 8.38 -1.79 5.37
C VAL A 75 9.39 -1.83 6.51
N TYR A 76 10.08 -0.71 6.69
CA TYR A 76 11.17 -0.56 7.63
C TYR A 76 10.86 0.53 8.65
N LYS A 77 11.22 0.28 9.91
CA LYS A 77 11.08 1.25 10.99
C LYS A 77 11.96 2.48 10.72
N ALA A 78 11.37 3.66 10.87
CA ALA A 78 12.02 4.96 10.72
C ALA A 78 13.41 5.02 11.37
N GLY A 79 14.41 5.49 10.62
CA GLY A 79 15.78 5.69 11.09
C GLY A 79 16.57 4.41 11.37
N THR A 80 16.04 3.22 11.03
CA THR A 80 16.73 1.93 11.20
C THR A 80 16.53 1.04 9.97
N THR A 81 17.21 -0.10 9.93
CA THR A 81 16.98 -1.17 8.95
C THR A 81 16.05 -2.27 9.47
N THR A 82 15.39 -2.05 10.61
CA THR A 82 14.52 -3.05 11.23
C THR A 82 13.25 -3.19 10.39
N LYS A 83 13.03 -4.37 9.80
CA LYS A 83 11.82 -4.70 9.05
C LYS A 83 10.63 -4.85 10.01
N ILE A 84 9.52 -4.17 9.72
CA ILE A 84 8.29 -4.22 10.52
C ILE A 84 7.22 -5.10 9.88
N TRP A 85 7.15 -5.15 8.55
CA TRP A 85 6.30 -6.08 7.82
C TRP A 85 6.81 -6.28 6.39
N ASP A 86 6.45 -7.42 5.83
CA ASP A 86 6.63 -7.75 4.43
C ASP A 86 5.49 -8.61 3.90
N VAL A 87 5.16 -8.39 2.63
CA VAL A 87 4.18 -9.18 1.90
C VAL A 87 4.87 -9.73 0.67
N TYR A 88 4.80 -11.05 0.48
CA TYR A 88 5.19 -11.73 -0.75
C TYR A 88 3.94 -12.33 -1.35
N ASP A 89 3.70 -12.03 -2.61
CA ASP A 89 2.59 -12.61 -3.33
C ASP A 89 2.86 -12.61 -4.84
N THR A 90 2.21 -13.51 -5.56
CA THR A 90 2.41 -13.68 -7.01
C THR A 90 1.14 -13.48 -7.83
N ASN A 91 -0.05 -13.36 -7.21
CA ASN A 91 -1.32 -13.40 -7.95
C ASN A 91 -2.47 -12.55 -7.39
N GLY A 92 -2.28 -11.82 -6.30
CA GLY A 92 -3.30 -11.12 -5.54
C GLY A 92 -2.98 -9.64 -5.36
N THR A 93 -4.00 -8.88 -4.97
CA THR A 93 -3.86 -7.46 -4.65
C THR A 93 -3.98 -7.25 -3.15
N PHE A 94 -3.24 -6.29 -2.63
CA PHE A 94 -3.19 -5.99 -1.21
C PHE A 94 -3.31 -4.49 -0.98
N ILE A 95 -3.84 -4.15 0.18
CA ILE A 95 -3.73 -2.83 0.76
C ILE A 95 -2.87 -2.91 2.03
N GLY A 96 -1.96 -1.96 2.21
CA GLY A 96 -1.06 -1.91 3.36
C GLY A 96 -0.97 -0.52 3.97
N LYS A 97 -0.93 -0.45 5.30
CA LYS A 97 -0.68 0.76 6.06
C LYS A 97 0.81 0.88 6.36
N VAL A 98 1.44 1.91 5.80
CA VAL A 98 2.82 2.31 6.07
C VAL A 98 2.78 3.35 7.18
N PRO A 99 3.31 3.06 8.39
CA PRO A 99 3.30 4.02 9.49
C PRO A 99 4.16 5.26 9.17
N LYS A 100 3.86 6.38 9.83
CA LYS A 100 4.61 7.62 9.71
C LYS A 100 6.11 7.40 9.90
N ASN A 101 6.87 8.14 9.11
CA ASN A 101 8.33 8.11 9.02
C ASN A 101 8.92 6.74 8.60
N CYS A 102 8.11 5.72 8.32
CA CYS A 102 8.60 4.43 7.84
C CYS A 102 8.79 4.45 6.32
N ALA A 103 9.97 4.05 5.89
CA ALA A 103 10.26 3.81 4.49
C ALA A 103 9.72 2.44 4.08
N PHE A 104 9.45 2.28 2.80
CA PHE A 104 9.12 0.98 2.24
C PHE A 104 9.83 0.73 0.93
N GLU A 105 10.04 -0.53 0.62
CA GLU A 105 10.65 -0.99 -0.60
C GLU A 105 9.63 -1.77 -1.41
N ALA A 106 9.46 -1.34 -2.66
CA ALA A 106 8.60 -1.97 -3.64
C ALA A 106 9.46 -2.75 -4.64
N MET A 107 9.21 -4.05 -4.77
CA MET A 107 9.95 -4.95 -5.65
C MET A 107 9.00 -5.70 -6.55
N LEU A 108 9.09 -5.46 -7.87
CA LEU A 108 8.33 -6.14 -8.92
C LEU A 108 6.80 -6.03 -8.72
N VAL A 109 6.36 -4.87 -8.28
CA VAL A 109 4.95 -4.56 -8.00
C VAL A 109 4.47 -3.34 -8.79
N GLU A 110 3.17 -3.25 -8.96
CA GLU A 110 2.44 -2.05 -9.34
C GLU A 110 1.79 -1.47 -8.07
N VAL A 111 1.83 -0.14 -7.90
CA VAL A 111 1.30 0.54 -6.71
C VAL A 111 0.32 1.65 -7.11
N LYS A 112 -0.78 1.77 -6.36
CA LYS A 112 -1.62 2.97 -6.25
C LYS A 112 -1.52 3.52 -4.83
N LEU A 113 -1.38 4.82 -4.67
CA LEU A 113 -1.44 5.48 -3.37
C LEU A 113 -2.89 5.88 -3.04
N ILE A 114 -3.25 5.77 -1.76
CA ILE A 114 -4.45 6.41 -1.23
C ILE A 114 -3.98 7.66 -0.48
N THR A 115 -4.30 8.82 -1.03
CA THR A 115 -3.92 10.11 -0.48
C THR A 115 -5.14 10.81 0.13
N GLN A 116 -4.91 11.65 1.13
CA GLN A 116 -5.96 12.57 1.55
C GLN A 116 -6.07 13.70 0.51
N LYS A 117 -7.30 14.02 0.09
CA LYS A 117 -7.61 15.23 -0.67
C LYS A 117 -7.11 16.42 0.14
N ASP A 118 -6.24 17.21 -0.46
CA ASP A 118 -5.83 18.48 0.12
C ASP A 118 -7.09 19.36 0.26
N ASN A 119 -7.55 19.56 1.50
CA ASN A 119 -8.55 20.57 1.85
C ASN A 119 -7.92 21.98 1.80
N ARG A 120 -7.21 22.30 0.72
CA ARG A 120 -6.75 23.66 0.44
C ARG A 120 -7.68 24.26 -0.60
N SER A 121 -8.76 24.83 -0.08
CA SER A 121 -9.60 25.84 -0.71
C SER A 121 -8.79 27.05 -1.17
#